data_AF-A0A8T6SAI8-F1
#
_entry.id   AF-A0A8T6SAI8-F1
#
_cell.length_a   1.000
_cell.length_b   1.000
_cell.length_c   1.000
_cell.angle_alpha   90.00
_cell.angle_beta   90.00
_cell.angle_gamma   90.00
#
_symmetry.space_group_name_H-M   'P 1'
#
loop_
_entity.id
_entity.type
_entity.pdbx_description
1 polymer ?
#
loop_
_entity_poly.entity_id
_entity_poly.type
_entity_poly.pdbx_seq_one_letter_code
_entity_poly.pdbx_strand_id
1 'polypeptide(L)'
;MLQAVKSCAQTQEIRDIVVASTTGRTGLKASEILKDLNLVVVSHHVGFREPGAWELREENRRKIIRTGAKILAATHTLSGVERAVRKKFDTILPLELIAHTLRLFGEGTKVCVEITLMAADAGLIPVDKEVIAIA
;
A
#
# COMPACT_ATOMS: atom_id res chain seq x y z
N MET A 1 8.24 3.92 14.60
CA MET A 1 7.23 3.12 13.89
C MET A 1 7.80 1.83 13.29
N LEU A 2 8.66 1.85 12.26
CA LEU A 2 9.14 0.62 11.59
C LEU A 2 9.84 -0.38 12.52
N GLN A 3 10.59 0.09 13.53
CA GLN A 3 11.17 -0.80 14.55
C GLN A 3 10.11 -1.47 15.43
N ALA A 4 9.06 -0.74 15.80
CA ALA A 4 7.93 -1.30 16.56
C ALA A 4 7.17 -2.34 15.72
N VAL A 5 7.03 -2.10 14.42
CA VAL A 5 6.47 -3.09 13.49
C VAL A 5 7.34 -4.35 13.43
N LYS A 6 8.67 -4.19 13.35
CA LYS A 6 9.60 -5.33 13.37
C LYS A 6 9.44 -6.16 14.65
N SER A 7 9.40 -5.51 15.80
CA SER A 7 9.18 -6.19 17.08
C SER A 7 7.81 -6.88 17.14
N CYS A 8 6.75 -6.23 16.66
CA CYS A 8 5.41 -6.82 16.60
C CYS A 8 5.38 -8.07 15.71
N ALA A 9 5.92 -7.97 14.50
CA ALA A 9 6.02 -9.08 13.55
C ALA A 9 6.77 -10.28 14.13
N GLN A 10 7.83 -10.04 14.92
CA GLN A 10 8.58 -11.09 15.60
C GLN A 10 7.77 -11.72 16.74
N THR A 11 7.14 -10.92 17.59
CA THR A 11 6.37 -11.41 18.74
C THR A 11 5.12 -12.17 18.32
N GLN A 12 4.45 -11.73 17.26
CA GLN A 12 3.22 -12.36 16.75
C GLN A 12 3.48 -13.36 15.62
N GLU A 13 4.76 -13.62 15.29
CA GLU A 13 5.17 -14.52 14.21
C GLU A 13 4.58 -14.19 12.82
N ILE A 14 4.26 -12.91 12.59
CA ILE A 14 3.70 -12.41 11.32
C ILE A 14 4.83 -12.23 10.30
N ARG A 15 4.69 -12.87 9.14
CA ARG A 15 5.68 -12.86 8.06
C ARG A 15 5.42 -11.84 6.97
N ASP A 16 4.17 -11.46 6.78
CA ASP A 16 3.69 -10.69 5.65
C ASP A 16 3.44 -9.24 6.04
N ILE A 17 4.09 -8.30 5.34
CA ILE A 17 4.00 -6.87 5.61
C ILE A 17 3.69 -6.12 4.31
N VAL A 18 2.74 -5.20 4.39
CA VAL A 18 2.41 -4.27 3.29
C VAL A 18 2.67 -2.85 3.74
N VAL A 19 3.36 -2.05 2.90
CA VAL A 19 3.67 -0.66 3.20
C VAL A 19 3.32 0.27 2.05
N ALA A 20 2.60 1.36 2.33
CA ALA A 20 2.34 2.40 1.35
C ALA A 20 3.61 3.24 1.10
N SER A 21 3.95 3.50 -0.16
CA SER A 21 5.00 4.46 -0.51
C SER A 21 4.83 5.06 -1.90
N THR A 22 4.50 6.35 -1.96
CA THR A 22 4.34 7.08 -3.21
C THR A 22 5.66 7.22 -3.99
N THR A 23 6.66 7.89 -3.40
CA THR A 23 7.96 8.13 -4.07
C THR A 23 8.98 7.01 -3.83
N GLY A 24 8.64 6.02 -3.02
CA GLY A 24 9.51 4.90 -2.62
C GLY A 24 10.42 5.20 -1.42
N ARG A 25 10.43 6.41 -0.85
CA ARG A 25 11.30 6.74 0.30
C ARG A 25 10.99 5.88 1.54
N THR A 26 9.71 5.74 1.88
CA THR A 26 9.27 4.90 3.01
C THR A 26 9.46 3.44 2.71
N GLY A 27 9.12 3.00 1.49
CA GLY A 27 9.31 1.63 1.03
C GLY A 27 10.77 1.19 1.11
N LEU A 28 11.71 2.04 0.72
CA LEU A 28 13.15 1.77 0.83
C LEU A 28 13.57 1.55 2.28
N LYS A 29 13.22 2.48 3.19
CA LYS A 29 13.53 2.35 4.62
C LYS A 29 12.92 1.08 5.23
N ALA A 30 11.67 0.77 4.88
CA ALA A 30 11.00 -0.44 5.32
C ALA A 30 11.73 -1.69 4.82
N SER A 31 12.16 -1.68 3.56
CA SER A 31 12.85 -2.82 2.92
C SER A 31 14.21 -3.13 3.52
N GLU A 32 14.92 -2.11 4.03
CA GLU A 32 16.19 -2.30 4.74
C GLU A 32 15.99 -2.87 6.16
N ILE A 33 14.96 -2.40 6.87
CA ILE A 33 14.70 -2.78 8.27
C ILE A 33 14.04 -4.17 8.37
N LEU A 34 13.16 -4.49 7.42
CA LEU A 34 12.27 -5.66 7.41
C LEU A 34 12.69 -6.71 6.36
N LYS A 35 13.96 -6.71 5.95
CA LYS A 35 14.52 -7.55 4.87
C LYS A 35 14.28 -9.06 5.00
N ASP A 36 14.04 -9.56 6.21
CA ASP A 36 13.86 -11.00 6.49
C ASP A 36 12.37 -11.43 6.46
N LEU A 37 11.48 -10.52 6.06
CA LEU A 37 10.03 -10.70 5.99
C LEU A 37 9.54 -10.55 4.54
N ASN A 38 8.33 -11.03 4.23
CA ASN A 38 7.70 -10.77 2.94
C ASN A 38 7.16 -9.34 2.91
N LEU A 39 7.97 -8.39 2.43
CA LEU A 39 7.59 -6.99 2.32
C LEU A 39 7.04 -6.67 0.92
N VAL A 40 5.82 -6.13 0.88
CA VAL A 40 5.19 -5.58 -0.32
C VAL A 40 5.07 -4.07 -0.19
N VAL A 41 5.78 -3.34 -1.05
CA VAL A 41 5.66 -1.89 -1.15
C VAL A 41 4.58 -1.54 -2.17
N VAL A 42 3.47 -0.95 -1.71
CA VAL A 42 2.38 -0.51 -2.57
C VAL A 42 2.55 0.97 -2.88
N SER A 43 2.70 1.30 -4.15
CA SER A 43 2.80 2.67 -4.65
C SER A 43 1.49 3.10 -5.31
N HIS A 44 1.37 4.39 -5.60
CA HIS A 44 0.28 4.87 -6.44
C HIS A 44 0.33 4.20 -7.82
N HIS A 45 -0.85 4.02 -8.42
CA HIS A 45 -0.93 3.65 -9.83
C HIS A 45 -0.28 4.71 -10.72
N VAL A 46 0.19 4.28 -11.89
CA VAL A 46 0.60 5.20 -12.96
C VAL A 46 -0.59 6.11 -13.30
N GLY A 47 -0.35 7.39 -13.54
CA GLY A 47 -1.44 8.33 -13.86
C GLY A 47 -2.14 8.98 -12.66
N PHE A 48 -1.72 8.71 -11.42
CA PHE A 48 -2.40 9.27 -10.23
C PHE A 48 -2.32 10.80 -10.17
N ARG A 49 -1.10 11.33 -10.26
CA ARG A 49 -0.82 12.77 -10.23
C ARG A 49 -0.87 13.38 -11.63
N GLU A 50 -0.21 12.74 -12.60
CA GLU A 50 -0.07 13.19 -13.98
C GLU A 50 -0.28 12.01 -14.93
N PRO A 51 -1.06 12.15 -16.03
CA PRO A 51 -1.35 11.05 -16.96
C PRO A 51 -0.10 10.33 -17.47
N GLY A 52 -0.07 9.00 -17.35
CA GLY A 52 1.06 8.18 -17.81
C GLY A 52 2.34 8.27 -16.97
N ALA A 53 2.42 9.17 -15.99
CA ALA A 53 3.58 9.32 -15.12
C ALA A 53 3.45 8.46 -13.86
N TRP A 54 4.56 7.88 -13.42
CA TRP A 54 4.64 7.15 -12.16
C TRP A 54 5.43 7.96 -11.12
N GLU A 55 4.88 8.12 -9.92
CA GLU A 55 5.52 8.89 -8.85
C GLU A 55 6.68 8.13 -8.17
N LEU A 56 6.70 6.80 -8.30
CA LEU A 56 7.79 5.99 -7.78
C LEU A 56 9.09 6.29 -8.55
N ARG A 57 10.07 6.84 -7.84
CA ARG A 57 11.36 7.16 -8.44
C ARG A 57 12.12 5.88 -8.78
N GLU A 58 12.62 5.78 -10.01
CA GLU A 58 13.35 4.61 -10.50
C GLU A 58 14.57 4.26 -9.63
N GLU A 59 15.25 5.26 -9.07
CA GLU A 59 16.35 5.05 -8.11
C GLU A 59 15.88 4.27 -6.86
N ASN A 60 14.78 4.69 -6.23
CA ASN A 60 14.22 4.02 -5.06
C ASN A 60 13.67 2.64 -5.44
N ARG A 61 13.00 2.53 -6.59
CA ARG A 61 12.49 1.26 -7.12
C ARG A 61 13.59 0.21 -7.21
N ARG A 62 14.72 0.55 -7.83
CA ARG A 62 15.88 -0.36 -7.96
C ARG A 62 16.44 -0.76 -6.60
N LYS A 63 16.56 0.19 -5.67
CA LYS A 63 17.07 -0.08 -4.32
C LYS A 63 16.15 -1.02 -3.55
N ILE A 64 14.83 -0.78 -3.59
CA ILE A 64 13.82 -1.65 -2.97
C ILE A 64 13.92 -3.07 -3.54
N ILE A 65 13.92 -3.24 -4.86
CA ILE A 65 13.99 -4.57 -5.49
C ILE A 65 15.27 -5.32 -5.08
N ARG A 66 16.41 -4.63 -4.95
CA ARG A 66 17.67 -5.24 -4.51
C ARG A 66 17.64 -5.80 -3.10
N THR A 67 16.75 -5.32 -2.23
CA THR A 67 16.57 -5.89 -0.89
C THR A 67 15.76 -7.20 -0.89
N GLY A 68 15.13 -7.56 -2.02
CA GLY A 68 14.20 -8.68 -2.13
C GLY A 68 12.72 -8.29 -1.91
N ALA A 69 12.44 -7.04 -1.53
CA ALA A 69 11.08 -6.55 -1.39
C ALA A 69 10.34 -6.48 -2.74
N LYS A 70 9.03 -6.73 -2.70
CA LYS A 70 8.12 -6.67 -3.85
C LYS A 70 7.55 -5.26 -3.98
N ILE A 71 7.20 -4.85 -5.20
CA ILE A 71 6.55 -3.56 -5.46
C ILE A 71 5.27 -3.80 -6.23
N LEU A 72 4.19 -3.17 -5.78
CA LEU A 72 2.90 -3.19 -6.46
C LEU A 72 2.47 -1.77 -6.82
N ALA A 73 2.05 -1.58 -8.07
CA ALA A 73 1.29 -0.42 -8.50
C ALA A 73 0.06 -0.92 -9.25
N ALA A 74 -1.12 -0.61 -8.72
CA ALA A 74 -2.40 -1.03 -9.27
C ALA A 74 -3.46 0.03 -8.92
N THR A 75 -4.62 -0.05 -9.56
CA THR A 75 -5.75 0.81 -9.25
C THR A 75 -6.09 0.74 -7.76
N HIS A 76 -6.33 1.90 -7.15
CA HIS A 76 -6.69 2.00 -5.73
C HIS A 76 -8.07 1.37 -5.51
N THR A 77 -8.13 0.26 -4.77
CA THR A 77 -9.35 -0.56 -4.62
C THR A 77 -10.50 0.16 -3.92
N LEU A 78 -10.25 1.11 -3.00
CA LEU A 78 -11.30 1.88 -2.33
C LEU A 78 -11.64 3.19 -3.06
N SER A 79 -11.45 3.22 -4.38
CA SER A 79 -11.96 4.31 -5.22
C SER A 79 -12.16 3.89 -6.68
N GLY A 80 -11.24 3.11 -7.24
CA GLY A 80 -11.41 2.48 -8.55
C GLY A 80 -11.86 3.43 -9.67
N VAL A 81 -12.75 2.91 -10.51
CA VAL A 81 -13.44 3.67 -11.56
C VAL A 81 -14.44 4.66 -10.97
N GLU A 82 -14.97 4.40 -9.77
CA GLU A 82 -15.92 5.30 -9.10
C GLU A 82 -15.35 6.71 -8.91
N ARG A 83 -14.03 6.84 -8.75
CA ARG A 83 -13.35 8.14 -8.71
C ARG A 83 -13.59 8.99 -9.96
N ALA A 84 -13.63 8.37 -11.14
CA ALA A 84 -13.92 9.08 -12.38
C ALA A 84 -15.38 9.54 -12.42
N VAL A 85 -16.31 8.71 -11.94
CA VAL A 85 -17.73 9.04 -11.81
C VAL A 85 -17.91 10.23 -10.86
N ARG A 86 -17.33 10.18 -9.66
CA ARG A 86 -17.35 11.31 -8.71
C ARG A 86 -16.84 12.60 -9.35
N LYS A 87 -15.67 12.56 -9.98
CA LYS A 87 -15.08 13.77 -10.60
C LYS A 87 -15.95 14.36 -11.71
N LYS A 88 -16.71 13.52 -12.43
CA LYS A 88 -17.55 13.95 -13.55
C LYS A 88 -18.93 14.45 -13.12
N PHE A 89 -19.52 13.80 -12.13
CA PHE A 89 -20.93 13.98 -11.75
C PHE A 89 -21.12 14.55 -10.34
N ASP A 90 -20.05 14.86 -9.62
CA ASP A 90 -20.05 15.38 -8.25
C ASP A 90 -20.92 14.54 -7.30
N THR A 91 -20.63 13.24 -7.27
CA THR A 91 -21.42 12.25 -6.54
C THR A 91 -20.54 11.35 -5.66
N ILE A 92 -21.15 10.49 -4.84
CA ILE A 92 -20.47 9.48 -4.04
C ILE A 92 -21.03 8.10 -4.34
N LEU A 93 -20.14 7.10 -4.39
CA LEU A 93 -20.45 5.71 -4.64
C LEU A 93 -19.87 4.81 -3.53
N PRO A 94 -20.25 3.52 -3.45
CA PRO A 94 -19.96 2.68 -2.29
C PRO A 94 -18.48 2.58 -1.88
N LEU A 95 -17.52 2.53 -2.82
CA LEU A 95 -16.10 2.40 -2.48
C LEU A 95 -15.59 3.65 -1.75
N GLU A 96 -15.94 4.83 -2.25
CA GLU A 96 -15.54 6.09 -1.61
C GLU A 96 -16.30 6.32 -0.30
N LEU A 97 -17.56 5.85 -0.18
CA LEU A 97 -18.30 5.86 1.09
C LEU A 97 -17.55 5.07 2.17
N ILE A 98 -17.15 3.82 1.88
CA ILE A 98 -16.36 2.99 2.79
C ILE A 98 -15.03 3.67 3.12
N ALA A 99 -14.35 4.24 2.13
CA ALA A 99 -13.10 4.97 2.34
C ALA A 99 -13.29 6.16 3.30
N HIS A 100 -14.37 6.92 3.18
CA HIS A 100 -14.71 8.02 4.08
C HIS A 100 -15.03 7.53 5.50
N THR A 101 -15.70 6.39 5.65
CA THR A 101 -15.91 5.77 6.97
C THR A 101 -14.58 5.39 7.62
N LEU A 102 -13.65 4.76 6.89
CA LEU A 102 -12.34 4.38 7.44
C LEU A 102 -11.49 5.59 7.83
N ARG A 103 -11.63 6.72 7.13
CA ARG A 103 -10.94 7.98 7.47
C ARG A 103 -11.37 8.59 8.80
N LEU A 104 -12.47 8.15 9.39
CA LEU A 104 -12.82 8.52 10.77
C LEU A 104 -11.73 8.07 11.77
N PHE A 105 -10.99 7.01 11.45
CA PHE A 105 -9.82 6.54 12.20
C PHE A 105 -8.50 7.14 11.69
N GLY A 106 -8.55 8.15 10.81
CA GLY A 106 -7.41 8.78 10.13
C GLY A 106 -7.16 8.28 8.71
N GLU A 107 -6.53 9.12 7.89
CA GLU A 107 -6.21 8.79 6.48
C GLU A 107 -5.39 7.49 6.35
N GLY A 108 -4.44 7.27 7.27
CA GLY A 108 -3.60 6.08 7.28
C GLY A 108 -4.41 4.78 7.42
N THR A 109 -5.47 4.77 8.22
CA THR A 109 -6.30 3.58 8.43
C THR A 109 -6.98 3.13 7.14
N LYS A 110 -7.55 4.08 6.39
CA LYS A 110 -8.09 3.82 5.05
C LYS A 110 -7.02 3.26 4.12
N VAL A 111 -5.84 3.87 4.10
CA VAL A 111 -4.72 3.44 3.24
C VAL A 111 -4.28 2.02 3.59
N CYS A 112 -4.14 1.67 4.87
CA CYS A 112 -3.79 0.33 5.32
C CYS A 112 -4.76 -0.73 4.79
N VAL A 113 -6.07 -0.47 4.85
CA VAL A 113 -7.08 -1.39 4.30
C VAL A 113 -6.96 -1.49 2.78
N GLU A 114 -6.85 -0.35 2.08
CA GLU A 114 -6.75 -0.30 0.61
C GLU A 114 -5.53 -1.08 0.08
N ILE A 115 -4.34 -0.83 0.62
CA ILE A 115 -3.11 -1.49 0.14
C ILE A 115 -3.08 -2.98 0.46
N THR A 116 -3.73 -3.41 1.56
CA THR A 116 -3.83 -4.82 1.92
C THR A 116 -4.70 -5.55 0.92
N LEU A 117 -5.87 -5.01 0.59
CA LEU A 117 -6.74 -5.55 -0.46
C LEU A 117 -6.00 -5.64 -1.80
N MET A 118 -5.32 -4.57 -2.22
CA MET A 118 -4.54 -4.56 -3.47
C MET A 118 -3.45 -5.65 -3.48
N ALA A 119 -2.72 -5.82 -2.37
CA ALA A 119 -1.66 -6.81 -2.28
C ALA A 119 -2.19 -8.25 -2.27
N ALA A 120 -3.33 -8.48 -1.62
CA ALA A 120 -4.01 -9.77 -1.60
C ALA A 120 -4.54 -10.15 -3.00
N ASP A 121 -5.23 -9.23 -3.68
CA ASP A 121 -5.74 -9.45 -5.05
C ASP A 121 -4.62 -9.73 -6.06
N ALA A 122 -3.43 -9.16 -5.84
CA ALA A 122 -2.24 -9.41 -6.65
C ALA A 122 -1.52 -10.72 -6.29
N GLY A 123 -2.00 -11.49 -5.30
CA GLY A 123 -1.38 -12.74 -4.85
C GLY A 123 -0.03 -12.54 -4.16
N LEU A 124 0.25 -11.35 -3.63
CA LEU A 124 1.55 -11.02 -3.01
C LEU A 124 1.60 -11.34 -1.52
N ILE A 125 0.44 -11.48 -0.88
CA ILE A 125 0.24 -11.86 0.52
C ILE A 125 -0.88 -12.91 0.64
N PRO A 126 -0.89 -13.74 1.71
CA PRO A 126 -1.96 -14.68 2.00
C PRO A 126 -3.25 -13.97 2.45
N VAL A 127 -4.38 -14.67 2.32
CA VAL A 127 -5.71 -14.23 2.80
C VAL A 127 -6.22 -15.03 4.00
N ASP A 128 -5.49 -16.09 4.36
CA ASP A 128 -5.79 -17.04 5.44
C ASP A 128 -4.85 -16.87 6.64
N LYS A 129 -4.05 -15.79 6.66
CA LYS A 129 -3.08 -15.48 7.72
C LYS A 129 -3.09 -14.00 8.07
N GLU A 130 -2.57 -13.67 9.24
CA GLU A 130 -2.39 -12.29 9.68
C GLU A 130 -1.30 -11.57 8.89
N VAL A 131 -1.50 -10.27 8.66
CA VAL A 131 -0.63 -9.37 7.89
C VAL A 131 -0.53 -8.04 8.64
N ILE A 132 0.63 -7.39 8.60
CA ILE A 132 0.79 -6.02 9.11
C ILE A 132 0.77 -5.02 7.96
N ALA A 133 -0.14 -4.06 8.00
CA ALA A 133 -0.22 -2.96 7.03
C ALA A 133 0.30 -1.64 7.63
N ILE A 134 1.03 -0.87 6.83
CA ILE A 134 1.69 0.39 7.23
C ILE A 134 1.38 1.49 6.21
N ALA A 135 0.95 2.65 6.67
CA ALA A 135 0.67 3.83 5.85
C ALA A 135 1.33 5.10 6.42
#